data_AF-A0A2Z6ANS9-F1
#
_entry.id   AF-A0A2Z6ANS9-F1
#
_cell.length_a   1.000
_cell.length_b   1.000
_cell.length_c   1.000
_cell.angle_alpha   90.00
_cell.angle_beta   90.00
_cell.angle_gamma   90.00
#
_symmetry.space_group_name_H-M   'P 1'
#
loop_
_entity.id
_entity.type
_entity.pdbx_description
1 polymer ?
#
loop_
_entity_poly.entity_id
_entity_poly.type
_entity_poly.pdbx_seq_one_letter_code
_entity_poly.pdbx_strand_id
1 'polypeptide(L)'
;MPRDVRYPFALSVQIRHFRVVTPITLSEFRVLLEALEIDLIQAIIKVESIRDQKVLADERYVALIAMLANLFKELPASLIQALAEIDGLDGSEVRKDWAPQLQTVVIKRMVHEVTNVLRRREQIFEDRYDLRG
;
A
#
# COMPACT_ATOMS: atom_id res chain seq x y z
N MET A 1 61.54 -2.94 44.14
CA MET A 1 60.49 -3.97 44.23
C MET A 1 59.13 -3.27 44.11
N PRO A 2 58.26 -3.69 43.17
CA PRO A 2 56.95 -3.09 42.97
C PRO A 2 55.95 -3.69 43.96
N ARG A 3 54.99 -2.89 44.45
CA ARG A 3 53.80 -3.41 45.13
C ARG A 3 52.60 -3.16 44.24
N ASP A 4 52.14 -4.23 43.62
CA ASP A 4 50.81 -4.37 43.03
C ASP A 4 49.75 -4.00 44.07
N VAL A 5 49.01 -2.94 43.81
CA VAL A 5 47.75 -2.67 44.50
C VAL A 5 46.64 -2.96 43.50
N ARG A 6 46.11 -4.18 43.59
CA ARG A 6 44.90 -4.61 42.90
C ARG A 6 43.71 -3.84 43.47
N TYR A 7 43.02 -3.08 42.63
CA TYR A 7 41.69 -2.59 42.95
C TYR A 7 40.67 -3.68 42.61
N PRO A 8 39.92 -4.20 43.59
CA PRO A 8 38.83 -5.13 43.35
C PRO A 8 37.56 -4.30 43.07
N PHE A 9 36.88 -4.60 41.97
CA PHE A 9 35.54 -4.11 41.62
C PHE A 9 35.41 -2.61 41.27
N ALA A 10 35.87 -2.22 40.07
CA ALA A 10 35.19 -1.17 39.32
C ALA A 10 34.15 -1.85 38.42
N LEU A 11 32.89 -1.75 38.83
CA LEU A 11 31.71 -2.15 38.09
C LEU A 11 31.77 -1.59 36.67
N SER A 12 31.45 -2.46 35.72
CA SER A 12 31.19 -2.18 34.32
C SER A 12 30.52 -0.82 34.11
N VAL A 13 31.20 0.07 33.40
CA VAL A 13 30.52 1.18 32.71
C VAL A 13 29.67 0.53 31.62
N GLN A 14 28.44 0.20 31.99
CA GLN A 14 27.41 -0.20 31.04
C GLN A 14 27.00 1.08 30.31
N ILE A 15 27.78 1.45 29.29
CA ILE A 15 27.30 2.38 28.28
C ILE A 15 26.07 1.68 27.71
N ARG A 16 24.90 2.14 28.15
CA ARG A 16 23.61 1.74 27.62
C ARG A 16 23.75 1.73 26.11
N HIS A 17 23.32 0.64 25.48
CA HIS A 17 23.24 0.51 24.04
C HIS A 17 22.44 1.70 23.50
N PHE A 18 23.12 2.79 23.17
CA PHE A 18 22.56 3.82 22.34
C PHE A 18 22.61 3.22 20.95
N ARG A 19 21.58 2.45 20.60
CA ARG A 19 21.31 2.18 19.19
C ARG A 19 21.10 3.57 18.59
N VAL A 20 22.12 4.06 17.91
CA VAL A 20 21.92 5.09 16.90
C VAL A 20 21.03 4.41 15.88
N VAL A 21 19.73 4.63 15.99
CA VAL A 21 18.79 4.26 14.95
C VAL A 21 19.02 5.29 13.87
N THR A 22 19.88 4.97 12.92
CA THR A 22 20.01 5.77 11.71
C THR A 22 18.64 5.76 11.03
N PRO A 23 18.01 6.92 10.78
CA PRO A 23 16.74 6.96 10.09
C PRO A 23 16.91 6.32 8.71
N ILE A 24 16.02 5.39 8.37
CA ILE A 24 16.00 4.77 7.05
C ILE A 24 15.59 5.81 6.01
N THR A 25 16.29 5.86 4.89
CA THR A 25 15.89 6.68 3.74
C THR A 25 14.74 6.00 2.97
N LEU A 26 13.98 6.78 2.19
CA LEU A 26 12.90 6.22 1.35
C LEU A 26 13.45 5.20 0.32
N SER A 27 14.66 5.44 -0.19
CA SER A 27 15.33 4.54 -1.11
C SER A 27 15.70 3.21 -0.45
N GLU A 28 16.27 3.25 0.76
CA GLU A 28 16.58 2.03 1.53
C GLU A 28 15.30 1.28 1.92
N PHE A 29 14.25 2.00 2.31
CA PHE A 29 12.96 1.38 2.61
C PHE A 29 12.38 0.67 1.39
N ARG A 30 12.48 1.27 0.20
CA ARG A 30 12.07 0.63 -1.06
C ARG A 30 12.87 -0.66 -1.32
N VAL A 31 14.18 -0.64 -1.15
CA VAL A 31 15.04 -1.83 -1.31
C VAL A 31 14.63 -2.95 -0.34
N LEU A 32 14.29 -2.61 0.91
CA LEU A 32 13.79 -3.61 1.87
C LEU A 32 12.45 -4.19 1.45
N LEU A 33 11.52 -3.37 0.96
CA LEU A 33 10.22 -3.85 0.49
C LEU A 33 10.37 -4.75 -0.74
N GLU A 34 11.21 -4.38 -1.70
CA GLU A 34 11.53 -5.20 -2.87
C GLU A 34 12.16 -6.55 -2.47
N ALA A 35 13.08 -6.55 -1.50
CA ALA A 35 13.71 -7.77 -0.99
C ALA A 35 12.72 -8.70 -0.25
N LEU A 36 11.61 -8.15 0.26
CA LEU A 36 10.52 -8.91 0.89
C LEU A 36 9.39 -9.25 -0.09
N GLU A 37 9.53 -8.91 -1.38
CA GLU A 37 8.50 -9.05 -2.41
C GLU A 37 7.19 -8.31 -2.05
N ILE A 38 7.32 -7.20 -1.30
CA ILE A 38 6.20 -6.37 -0.90
C ILE A 38 6.14 -5.15 -1.82
N ASP A 39 5.03 -5.01 -2.54
CA ASP A 39 4.75 -3.80 -3.30
C ASP A 39 4.51 -2.60 -2.36
N LEU A 40 5.18 -1.48 -2.62
CA LEU A 40 5.09 -0.27 -1.78
C LEU A 40 3.66 0.26 -1.65
N ILE A 41 2.87 0.24 -2.73
CA ILE A 41 1.49 0.70 -2.69
C ILE A 41 0.64 -0.29 -1.89
N GLN A 42 0.84 -1.59 -2.05
CA GLN A 42 0.19 -2.59 -1.20
C GLN A 42 0.53 -2.39 0.28
N ALA A 43 1.79 -2.08 0.61
CA ALA A 43 2.22 -1.82 1.98
C ALA A 43 1.50 -0.60 2.57
N ILE A 44 1.44 0.50 1.81
CA ILE A 44 0.72 1.72 2.22
C ILE A 44 -0.76 1.42 2.44
N ILE A 45 -1.42 0.75 1.49
CA ILE A 45 -2.85 0.39 1.61
C ILE A 45 -3.07 -0.47 2.85
N LYS A 46 -2.23 -1.48 3.11
CA LYS A 46 -2.35 -2.34 4.30
C LYS A 46 -2.25 -1.53 5.59
N VAL A 47 -1.27 -0.64 5.70
CA VAL A 47 -1.05 0.18 6.91
C VAL A 47 -2.19 1.16 7.13
N GLU A 48 -2.66 1.83 6.08
CA GLU A 48 -3.68 2.88 6.20
C GLU A 48 -5.11 2.32 6.34
N SER A 49 -5.39 1.16 5.74
CA SER A 49 -6.75 0.64 5.61
C SER A 49 -7.10 -0.42 6.66
N ILE A 50 -6.10 -1.13 7.21
CA ILE A 50 -6.34 -2.30 8.06
C ILE A 50 -5.84 -2.05 9.47
N ARG A 51 -6.80 -1.87 10.39
CA ARG A 51 -6.52 -1.71 11.82
C ARG A 51 -6.55 -3.03 12.60
N ASP A 52 -7.13 -4.09 12.02
CA ASP A 52 -7.26 -5.42 12.62
C ASP A 52 -6.36 -6.44 11.91
N GLN A 53 -5.44 -7.07 12.66
CA GLN A 53 -4.53 -8.07 12.13
C GLN A 53 -5.24 -9.31 11.57
N LYS A 54 -6.45 -9.64 12.02
CA LYS A 54 -7.21 -10.78 11.47
C LYS A 54 -7.64 -10.57 10.02
N VAL A 55 -7.81 -9.31 9.60
CA VAL A 55 -8.18 -8.93 8.23
C VAL A 55 -6.98 -9.02 7.28
N LEU A 56 -5.74 -8.90 7.79
CA LEU A 56 -4.52 -8.98 6.98
C LEU A 56 -4.28 -10.36 6.37
N ALA A 57 -4.80 -11.42 6.99
CA ALA A 57 -4.58 -12.81 6.58
C ALA A 57 -5.71 -13.38 5.70
N ASP A 58 -6.83 -12.65 5.53
CA ASP A 58 -7.95 -13.11 4.70
C ASP A 58 -7.63 -12.92 3.21
N GLU A 59 -7.61 -14.03 2.47
CA GLU A 59 -7.23 -14.10 1.05
C GLU A 59 -8.03 -13.12 0.17
N ARG A 60 -9.29 -12.84 0.53
CA ARG A 60 -10.14 -11.89 -0.21
C ARG A 60 -9.61 -10.47 -0.11
N TYR A 61 -9.13 -10.09 1.08
CA TYR A 61 -8.55 -8.77 1.32
C TYR A 61 -7.17 -8.66 0.68
N VAL A 62 -6.37 -9.73 0.72
CA VAL A 62 -5.07 -9.77 0.02
C VAL A 62 -5.27 -9.55 -1.48
N ALA A 63 -6.22 -10.26 -2.10
CA ALA A 63 -6.53 -10.09 -3.52
C ALA A 63 -7.07 -8.68 -3.85
N LEU A 64 -7.95 -8.13 -3.00
CA LEU A 64 -8.47 -6.78 -3.16
C LEU A 64 -7.35 -5.73 -3.08
N ILE A 65 -6.45 -5.84 -2.11
CA ILE A 65 -5.32 -4.92 -1.95
C ILE A 65 -4.37 -4.99 -3.15
N ALA A 66 -4.07 -6.19 -3.64
CA ALA A 66 -3.24 -6.36 -4.83
C ALA A 66 -3.90 -5.72 -6.06
N MET A 67 -5.21 -5.90 -6.24
CA MET A 67 -5.98 -5.26 -7.30
C MET A 67 -5.95 -3.73 -7.19
N LEU A 68 -6.18 -3.18 -5.99
CA LEU A 68 -6.13 -1.74 -5.73
C LEU A 68 -4.75 -1.18 -6.03
N ALA A 69 -3.68 -1.84 -5.56
CA ALA A 69 -2.32 -1.39 -5.80
C ALA A 69 -1.98 -1.35 -7.30
N ASN A 70 -2.40 -2.36 -8.07
CA ASN A 70 -2.22 -2.37 -9.52
C ASN A 70 -3.00 -1.24 -10.20
N LEU A 71 -4.24 -0.98 -9.77
CA LEU A 71 -5.03 0.14 -10.28
C LEU A 71 -4.36 1.51 -9.99
N PHE A 72 -3.78 1.66 -8.80
CA PHE A 72 -3.07 2.88 -8.40
C PHE A 72 -1.74 3.10 -9.12
N LYS A 73 -1.15 2.09 -9.77
CA LYS A 73 0.08 2.28 -10.58
C LYS A 73 -0.21 3.03 -11.88
N GLU A 74 -1.33 2.71 -12.52
CA GLU A 74 -1.68 3.25 -13.84
C GLU A 74 -2.51 4.54 -13.74
N LEU A 75 -3.35 4.65 -12.71
CA LEU A 75 -4.31 5.74 -12.56
C LEU A 75 -3.66 7.14 -12.49
N PRO A 76 -2.60 7.39 -11.68
CA PRO A 76 -2.01 8.73 -11.56
C PRO A 76 -1.43 9.24 -12.87
N ALA A 77 -0.69 8.40 -13.60
CA ALA A 77 -0.11 8.76 -14.89
C ALA A 77 -1.20 9.08 -15.92
N SER A 78 -2.25 8.25 -15.97
CA SER A 78 -3.39 8.44 -16.87
C SER A 78 -4.14 9.74 -16.58
N LEU A 79 -4.33 10.08 -15.30
CA LEU A 79 -4.98 11.33 -14.89
C LEU A 79 -4.13 12.56 -15.24
N ILE A 80 -2.81 12.51 -15.03
CA ILE A 80 -1.90 13.60 -15.40
C ILE A 80 -1.95 13.82 -16.91
N GLN A 81 -1.92 12.74 -17.70
CA GLN A 81 -2.00 12.83 -19.15
C GLN A 81 -3.35 13.40 -19.61
N ALA A 82 -4.47 12.89 -19.09
CA ALA A 82 -5.79 13.40 -19.42
C ALA A 82 -5.96 14.88 -19.06
N LEU A 83 -5.36 15.34 -17.95
CA LEU A 83 -5.35 16.75 -17.58
C LEU A 83 -4.49 17.60 -18.53
N ALA A 84 -3.38 17.05 -19.04
CA ALA A 84 -2.54 17.73 -20.02
C ALA A 84 -3.19 17.83 -21.42
N GLU A 85 -4.08 16.90 -21.76
CA GLU A 85 -4.83 16.88 -23.02
C GLU A 85 -6.04 17.84 -23.01
N ILE A 86 -6.52 18.25 -21.83
CA ILE A 86 -7.51 19.32 -21.69
C ILE A 86 -6.79 20.65 -21.89
N ASP A 87 -6.64 21.03 -23.16
CA ASP A 87 -6.06 22.29 -23.64
C ASP A 87 -6.69 23.48 -22.87
N GLY A 88 -5.94 24.08 -21.95
CA GLY A 88 -6.40 25.21 -21.13
C GLY A 88 -6.09 25.12 -19.63
N LEU A 89 -5.75 23.94 -19.11
CA LEU A 89 -5.20 23.80 -17.76
C LEU A 89 -3.72 24.20 -17.77
N ASP A 90 -3.43 25.50 -17.79
CA ASP A 90 -2.27 25.91 -17.01
C ASP A 90 -2.53 25.36 -15.59
N GLY A 91 -1.54 24.71 -14.97
CA GLY A 91 -1.74 23.91 -13.76
C GLY A 91 -2.36 24.63 -12.54
N SER A 92 -2.80 25.89 -12.66
CA SER A 92 -3.51 26.67 -11.64
C SER A 92 -4.97 26.23 -11.38
N GLU A 93 -5.62 25.50 -12.31
CA GLU A 93 -7.02 25.08 -12.09
C GLU A 93 -7.18 23.72 -11.38
N VAL A 94 -6.11 22.94 -11.18
CA VAL A 94 -6.17 21.72 -10.36
C VAL A 94 -6.27 22.10 -8.89
N ARG A 95 -7.50 22.08 -8.35
CA ARG A 95 -7.77 22.44 -6.96
C ARG A 95 -7.79 21.21 -6.05
N LYS A 96 -7.20 21.34 -4.86
CA LYS A 96 -7.14 20.26 -3.84
C LYS A 96 -8.53 19.79 -3.37
N ASP A 97 -9.54 20.65 -3.49
CA ASP A 97 -10.94 20.38 -3.14
C ASP A 97 -11.66 19.45 -4.13
N TRP A 98 -11.06 19.12 -5.27
CA TRP A 98 -11.59 18.13 -6.22
C TRP A 98 -11.35 16.69 -5.77
N ALA A 99 -10.38 16.46 -4.87
CA ALA A 99 -9.98 15.12 -4.44
C ALA A 99 -11.16 14.28 -3.91
N PRO A 100 -12.07 14.79 -3.04
CA PRO A 100 -13.23 14.03 -2.58
C PRO A 100 -14.21 13.64 -3.70
N GLN A 101 -14.38 14.51 -4.70
CA GLN A 101 -15.28 14.26 -5.83
C GLN A 101 -14.71 13.18 -6.75
N LEU A 102 -13.43 13.30 -7.10
CA LEU A 102 -12.71 12.30 -7.89
C LEU A 102 -12.69 10.94 -7.18
N GLN A 103 -12.41 10.92 -5.88
CA GLN A 103 -12.47 9.72 -5.06
C GLN A 103 -13.86 9.06 -5.16
N THR A 104 -14.93 9.84 -5.04
CA THR A 104 -16.30 9.34 -5.12
C THR A 104 -16.61 8.71 -6.49
N VAL A 105 -16.18 9.36 -7.58
CA VAL A 105 -16.39 8.86 -8.95
C VAL A 105 -15.63 7.55 -9.17
N VAL A 106 -14.37 7.48 -8.76
CA VAL A 106 -13.54 6.27 -8.89
C VAL A 106 -14.16 5.12 -8.11
N ILE A 107 -14.53 5.33 -6.84
CA ILE A 107 -15.17 4.30 -6.01
C ILE A 107 -16.46 3.79 -6.65
N LYS A 108 -17.35 4.69 -7.09
CA LYS A 108 -18.61 4.30 -7.74
C LYS A 108 -18.37 3.47 -8.99
N ARG A 109 -17.40 3.87 -9.83
CA ARG A 109 -17.07 3.12 -11.06
C ARG A 109 -16.50 1.74 -10.73
N MET A 110 -15.61 1.63 -9.75
CA MET A 110 -15.04 0.35 -9.33
C MET A 110 -16.12 -0.61 -8.81
N VAL A 111 -17.02 -0.14 -7.94
CA VAL A 111 -18.14 -0.95 -7.43
C VAL A 111 -19.04 -1.42 -8.56
N HIS A 112 -19.32 -0.54 -9.53
CA HIS A 112 -20.12 -0.88 -10.70
C HIS A 112 -19.46 -1.99 -11.54
N GLU A 113 -18.17 -1.88 -11.85
CA GLU A 113 -17.46 -2.88 -12.65
C GLU A 113 -17.33 -4.23 -11.94
N VAL A 114 -17.05 -4.24 -10.63
CA VAL A 114 -17.00 -5.48 -9.84
C VAL A 114 -18.37 -6.18 -9.84
N THR A 115 -19.44 -5.42 -9.60
CA THR A 115 -20.82 -5.96 -9.64
C THR A 115 -21.16 -6.53 -11.03
N ASN A 116 -20.72 -5.87 -12.11
CA ASN A 116 -20.93 -6.36 -13.48
C ASN A 116 -20.15 -7.65 -13.77
N VAL A 117 -18.96 -7.82 -13.20
CA VAL A 117 -18.19 -9.07 -13.31
C VAL A 117 -18.90 -10.20 -12.58
N LEU A 118 -19.42 -9.96 -11.37
CA LEU A 118 -20.15 -10.96 -10.60
C LEU A 118 -21.44 -11.39 -11.31
N ARG A 119 -22.24 -10.43 -11.79
CA ARG A 119 -23.47 -10.71 -12.54
C ARG A 119 -23.21 -11.57 -13.79
N ARG A 120 -22.14 -11.28 -14.54
CA ARG A 120 -21.74 -12.08 -15.71
C ARG A 120 -21.36 -13.52 -15.33
N ARG A 121 -20.75 -13.73 -14.16
CA ARG A 121 -20.40 -15.07 -13.67
C ARG A 121 -21.65 -15.88 -13.29
N GLU A 122 -22.62 -15.24 -12.65
CA GLU A 122 -23.92 -15.86 -12.31
C GLU A 122 -24.67 -16.29 -13.57
N GLN A 123 -24.74 -15.42 -14.59
CA GLN A 123 -25.37 -15.75 -15.88
C GLN A 123 -24.70 -16.92 -16.60
N ILE A 124 -23.36 -16.97 -16.63
CA ILE A 124 -22.62 -18.11 -17.22
C ILE A 124 -22.89 -19.41 -16.43
N PHE A 125 -23.09 -19.30 -15.12
CA PHE A 125 -23.40 -20.45 -14.28
C PHE A 125 -24.80 -20.96 -14.62
N GLU A 126 -25.82 -20.11 -14.58
CA GLU A 126 -27.22 -20.44 -14.92
C GLU A 126 -27.35 -21.05 -16.33
N ASP A 127 -26.77 -20.43 -17.36
CA ASP A 127 -26.77 -20.94 -18.73
C ASP A 127 -26.17 -22.35 -18.84
N ARG A 128 -25.18 -22.69 -18.00
CA ARG A 128 -24.52 -24.01 -18.01
C ARG A 128 -25.38 -25.09 -17.33
N TYR A 129 -26.26 -24.74 -16.40
CA TYR A 129 -27.19 -25.70 -15.78
C TYR A 129 -28.43 -25.93 -16.64
N ASP A 130 -28.91 -24.91 -17.35
CA ASP A 130 -30.04 -25.04 -18.28
C ASP A 130 -29.70 -25.90 -19.51
N LEU A 131 -28.42 -26.00 -19.90
CA LEU A 131 -27.96 -26.91 -20.96
C LEU A 131 -27.77 -28.37 -20.51
N ARG A 132 -28.02 -28.69 -19.23
CA ARG A 132 -27.89 -30.04 -18.66
C ARG A 132 -29.19 -30.62 -18.08
N GLY A 133 -30.28 -29.85 -18.08
CA GLY A 133 -31.64 -30.30 -17.75
C GLY A 133 -32.41 -30.70 -19.00
#